data_AF-A0AAV4XDT2-F1
#
_entry.id   AF-A0AAV4XDT2-F1
#
_cell.length_a   1.000
_cell.length_b   1.000
_cell.length_c   1.000
_cell.angle_alpha   90.00
_cell.angle_beta   90.00
_cell.angle_gamma   90.00
#
_symmetry.space_group_name_H-M   'P 1'
#
loop_
_entity.id
_entity.type
_entity.pdbx_description
1 polymer ?
#
loop_
_entity_poly.entity_id
_entity_poly.type
_entity_poly.pdbx_seq_one_letter_code
_entity_poly.pdbx_strand_id
1 'polypeptide(L)'
;IYDLKSQLITCNPDVVESNMVLLNFPSSNFTSEDFVQKMAEVSKDDAEKVVLRASTWSKNRVRCVLHSDLTQEDLDYAVMKIRTTVL
;
A
#
# COMPACT_ATOMS: atom_id res chain seq x y z
N ILE A 1 -8.92 6.75 20.08
CA ILE A 1 -8.42 5.36 20.10
C ILE A 1 -6.96 5.42 20.59
N TYR A 2 -6.73 5.84 21.84
CA TYR A 2 -5.41 6.35 22.26
C TYR A 2 -4.87 5.82 23.58
N ASP A 3 -5.45 4.74 24.09
CA ASP A 3 -4.84 4.05 25.22
C ASP A 3 -5.22 2.58 25.08
N LEU A 4 -4.23 1.74 24.80
CA LEU A 4 -4.40 0.29 24.78
C LEU A 4 -4.78 -0.26 26.17
N LYS A 5 -4.82 0.60 27.20
CA LYS A 5 -5.15 0.32 28.61
C LYS A 5 -4.38 -0.89 29.13
N SER A 6 -3.11 -0.98 28.71
CA SER A 6 -2.20 -2.06 29.05
C SER A 6 -1.07 -1.51 29.92
N GLN A 7 -0.77 -2.21 31.01
CA GLN A 7 0.40 -1.91 31.84
C GLN A 7 1.71 -2.39 31.21
N LEU A 8 1.62 -3.20 30.14
CA LEU A 8 2.77 -3.82 29.48
C LEU A 8 3.17 -3.10 28.19
N ILE A 9 2.24 -2.41 27.53
CA ILE A 9 2.45 -1.78 26.21
C ILE A 9 1.67 -0.47 26.16
N THR A 10 2.33 0.61 25.73
CA THR A 10 1.70 1.92 25.46
C THR A 10 1.86 2.30 23.99
N CYS A 11 0.97 3.14 23.48
CA CYS A 11 1.01 3.63 22.11
C CYS A 11 1.06 5.15 22.17
N ASN A 12 2.18 5.74 21.73
CA ASN A 12 2.33 7.19 21.64
C ASN A 12 1.72 7.68 20.31
N PRO A 13 0.64 8.49 20.32
CA PRO A 13 -0.02 9.00 19.12
C PRO A 13 0.92 9.72 18.16
N ASP A 14 1.92 10.43 18.69
CA ASP A 14 2.78 11.33 17.92
C ASP A 14 3.86 10.59 17.12
N VAL A 15 4.05 9.30 17.41
CA VAL A 15 4.91 8.38 16.64
C VAL A 15 4.09 7.31 15.92
N VAL A 16 2.75 7.38 15.98
CA VAL A 16 1.90 6.55 15.15
C VAL A 16 1.96 7.11 13.73
N GLU A 17 2.76 6.47 12.89
CA GLU A 17 2.78 6.78 11.47
C GLU A 17 1.60 6.11 10.77
N SER A 18 0.63 6.92 10.33
CA SER A 18 -0.46 6.44 9.46
C SER A 18 -0.06 6.62 8.00
N ASN A 19 0.72 5.69 7.47
CA ASN A 19 1.18 5.69 6.08
C ASN A 19 0.28 4.81 5.19
N MET A 20 -1.03 5.03 5.33
CA MET A 20 -2.07 4.24 4.67
C MET A 20 -2.64 4.97 3.46
N VAL A 21 -2.54 4.34 2.28
CA VAL A 21 -3.17 4.84 1.04
C VAL A 21 -4.36 3.96 0.71
N LEU A 22 -5.50 4.61 0.45
CA LEU A 22 -6.74 3.96 0.06
C LEU A 22 -7.01 4.20 -1.41
N LEU A 23 -7.02 3.13 -2.19
CA LEU A 23 -7.31 3.16 -3.62
C LEU A 23 -8.71 2.63 -3.86
N ASN A 24 -9.48 3.29 -4.73
CA ASN A 24 -10.82 2.90 -5.11
C ASN A 24 -10.85 2.46 -6.58
N PHE A 25 -11.50 1.34 -6.86
CA PHE A 25 -11.57 0.70 -8.19
C PHE A 25 -13.01 0.79 -8.70
N PRO A 26 -13.37 1.88 -9.41
CA PRO A 26 -14.74 2.09 -9.88
C PRO A 26 -15.09 1.26 -11.11
N SER A 27 -14.10 0.69 -11.81
CA SER A 27 -14.28 -0.11 -13.02
C SER A 27 -14.52 -1.58 -12.68
N SER A 28 -15.39 -2.26 -13.43
CA SER A 28 -15.55 -3.72 -13.37
C SER A 28 -14.49 -4.49 -14.16
N ASN A 29 -13.73 -3.82 -15.03
CA ASN A 29 -12.74 -4.45 -15.92
C ASN A 29 -11.38 -4.64 -15.24
N PHE A 30 -11.17 -4.02 -14.09
CA PHE A 30 -9.95 -4.14 -13.31
C PHE A 30 -10.30 -4.08 -11.83
N THR A 31 -10.17 -5.23 -11.17
CA THR A 31 -10.62 -5.40 -9.78
C THR A 31 -9.51 -5.06 -8.79
N SER A 32 -9.88 -4.87 -7.52
CA SER A 32 -8.93 -4.71 -6.43
C SER A 32 -7.99 -5.92 -6.28
N GLU A 33 -8.49 -7.10 -6.59
CA GLU A 33 -7.78 -8.38 -6.56
C GLU A 33 -6.73 -8.44 -7.67
N ASP A 34 -7.09 -8.07 -8.91
CA ASP A 34 -6.15 -7.99 -10.04
C ASP A 34 -4.99 -7.04 -9.71
N PHE A 35 -5.33 -5.90 -9.11
CA PHE A 35 -4.33 -4.92 -8.67
C PHE A 35 -3.39 -5.50 -7.62
N VAL A 36 -3.93 -6.08 -6.54
CA VAL A 36 -3.11 -6.67 -5.46
C VAL A 36 -2.17 -7.74 -6.00
N GLN A 37 -2.64 -8.60 -6.90
CA GLN A 37 -1.80 -9.62 -7.51
C GLN A 37 -0.65 -9.00 -8.32
N LYS A 38 -0.95 -8.07 -9.24
CA LYS A 38 0.08 -7.42 -10.07
C LYS A 38 1.10 -6.63 -9.26
N MET A 39 0.70 -5.99 -8.16
CA MET A 39 1.61 -5.25 -7.30
C MET A 39 2.63 -6.14 -6.56
N ALA A 40 2.30 -7.43 -6.36
CA ALA A 40 3.18 -8.42 -5.76
C ALA A 40 4.16 -9.07 -6.76
N GLU A 41 3.94 -8.88 -8.06
CA GLU A 41 4.75 -9.46 -9.13
C GLU A 41 5.81 -8.45 -9.63
N VAL A 42 6.94 -8.95 -10.12
CA VAL A 42 7.98 -8.14 -10.79
C VAL A 42 8.14 -8.69 -12.20
N SER A 43 7.93 -7.85 -13.21
CA SER A 43 8.19 -8.21 -14.60
C SER A 43 9.69 -8.18 -14.88
N LYS A 44 10.12 -8.97 -15.87
CA LYS A 44 11.51 -8.92 -16.36
C LYS A 44 11.83 -7.58 -17.05
N ASP A 45 10.79 -6.93 -17.57
CA ASP A 45 10.88 -5.68 -18.32
C ASP A 45 10.64 -4.44 -17.44
N ASP A 46 10.40 -4.62 -16.14
CA ASP A 46 10.27 -3.50 -15.21
C ASP A 46 11.61 -2.78 -15.11
N ALA A 47 11.61 -1.48 -15.41
CA ALA A 47 12.78 -0.62 -15.26
C ALA A 47 13.31 -0.66 -13.81
N GLU A 48 12.40 -0.69 -12.84
CA GLU A 48 12.70 -0.78 -11.42
C GLU A 48 11.94 -1.94 -10.78
N LYS A 49 12.67 -2.82 -10.10
CA LYS A 49 12.16 -4.09 -9.56
C LYS A 49 11.60 -3.91 -8.16
N VAL A 50 10.43 -3.29 -8.09
CA VAL A 50 9.77 -2.90 -6.84
C VAL A 50 8.65 -3.89 -6.54
N VAL A 51 8.50 -4.32 -5.29
CA VAL A 51 7.34 -5.10 -4.81
C VAL A 51 6.57 -4.26 -3.81
N LEU A 52 5.27 -4.17 -4.01
CA LEU A 52 4.38 -3.43 -3.12
C LEU A 52 3.34 -4.37 -2.55
N ARG A 53 3.36 -4.54 -1.23
CA ARG A 53 2.36 -5.34 -0.54
C ARG A 53 1.11 -4.50 -0.32
N ALA A 54 0.06 -4.87 -1.03
CA ALA A 54 -1.27 -4.31 -0.88
C ALA A 54 -2.26 -5.40 -0.45
N SER A 55 -3.35 -5.01 0.19
CA SER A 55 -4.43 -5.93 0.55
C SER A 55 -5.78 -5.33 0.17
N THR A 56 -6.71 -6.14 -0.32
CA THR A 56 -8.08 -5.67 -0.52
C THR A 56 -8.69 -5.27 0.82
N TRP A 57 -9.50 -4.21 0.81
CA TRP A 57 -10.22 -3.73 1.98
C TRP A 57 -11.65 -3.38 1.59
N SER A 58 -12.52 -4.39 1.53
CA SER A 58 -13.87 -4.36 0.90
C SER A 58 -13.85 -4.39 -0.63
N LYS A 59 -15.00 -4.71 -1.25
CA LYS A 59 -15.11 -5.17 -2.66
C LYS A 59 -14.35 -4.39 -3.72
N ASN A 60 -14.22 -3.07 -3.60
CA ASN A 60 -13.64 -2.21 -4.63
C ASN A 60 -12.53 -1.31 -4.09
N ARG A 61 -11.94 -1.67 -2.95
CA ARG A 61 -10.95 -0.83 -2.28
C ARG A 61 -9.72 -1.63 -1.96
N VAL A 62 -8.57 -1.00 -2.08
CA VAL A 62 -7.29 -1.57 -1.68
C VAL A 62 -6.68 -0.67 -0.61
N ARG A 63 -6.16 -1.33 0.42
CA ARG A 63 -5.35 -0.73 1.48
C ARG A 63 -3.89 -1.01 1.18
N CYS A 64 -3.14 0.03 0.87
CA CYS A 64 -1.68 -0.02 0.82
C CYS A 64 -1.15 0.49 2.17
N VAL A 65 -0.37 -0.33 2.86
CA VAL A 65 0.34 0.06 4.08
C VAL A 65 1.80 0.23 3.68
N LEU A 66 2.29 1.45 3.77
CA LEU A 66 3.69 1.76 3.50
C LEU A 66 4.53 1.33 4.73
N HIS A 67 5.86 1.22 4.60
CA HIS A 67 6.73 1.04 5.77
C HIS A 67 7.01 2.42 6.41
N SER A 68 7.34 2.48 7.71
CA SER A 68 7.66 3.77 8.37
C SER A 68 8.91 4.43 7.78
N ASP A 69 9.86 3.59 7.39
CA ASP A 69 11.20 4.03 6.96
C ASP A 69 11.30 4.24 5.43
N LEU A 70 10.23 4.73 4.78
CA LEU A 70 10.29 5.02 3.35
C LEU A 70 10.92 6.39 3.09
N THR A 71 11.87 6.42 2.17
CA THR A 71 12.41 7.65 1.60
C THR A 71 11.47 8.22 0.54
N GLN A 72 11.70 9.47 0.11
CA GLN A 72 10.96 10.05 -1.02
C GLN A 72 11.16 9.23 -2.31
N GLU A 73 12.35 8.66 -2.50
CA GLU A 73 12.67 7.81 -3.65
C GLU A 73 11.82 6.52 -3.64
N ASP A 74 11.63 5.90 -2.48
CA ASP A 74 10.75 4.72 -2.34
C ASP A 74 9.30 5.05 -2.70
N LEU A 75 8.83 6.25 -2.33
CA LEU A 75 7.50 6.73 -2.69
C LEU A 75 7.36 6.96 -4.19
N ASP A 76 8.39 7.52 -4.83
CA ASP A 76 8.39 7.77 -6.28
C ASP A 76 8.36 6.46 -7.07
N TYR A 77 9.15 5.46 -6.65
CA TYR A 77 9.11 4.10 -7.19
C TYR A 77 7.75 3.42 -6.98
N ALA A 78 7.14 3.61 -5.81
CA ALA A 78 5.81 3.09 -5.52
C ALA A 78 4.75 3.67 -6.46
N VAL A 79 4.74 5.00 -6.63
CA VAL A 79 3.81 5.69 -7.52
C VAL A 79 4.03 5.28 -8.98
N MET A 80 5.28 5.11 -9.40
CA MET A 80 5.62 4.63 -10.74
C MET A 80 5.04 3.23 -10.99
N LYS A 81 5.23 2.28 -10.08
CA LYS A 81 4.69 0.92 -10.22
C LYS A 81 3.16 0.89 -10.25
N ILE A 82 2.52 1.72 -9.43
CA ILE A 82 1.05 1.86 -9.46
C ILE A 82 0.60 2.32 -10.85
N ARG A 83 1.26 3.34 -11.43
CA ARG A 83 0.92 3.86 -12.76
C ARG A 83 1.09 2.80 -13.86
N THR A 84 2.17 2.03 -13.86
CA THR A 84 2.39 0.99 -14.87
C THR A 84 1.43 -0.19 -14.74
N THR A 85 0.85 -0.41 -13.56
CA THR A 85 -0.07 -1.53 -13.31
C THR A 85 -1.50 -1.24 -13.75
N VAL A 86 -1.90 0.04 -13.75
CA VAL A 86 -3.27 0.50 -14.04
C VAL A 86 -3.46 1.07 -15.45
N LEU A 87 -2.37 1.40 -16.14
CA LEU A 87 -2.34 1.83 -17.55
C LEU A 87 -2.13 0.63 -18.47
#